data_AF-A0A972URP6-F1
#
_entry.id   AF-A0A972URP6-F1
#
_cell.length_a   1.000
_cell.length_b   1.000
_cell.length_c   1.000
_cell.angle_alpha   90.00
_cell.angle_beta   90.00
_cell.angle_gamma   90.00
#
_symmetry.space_group_name_H-M   'P 1'
#
loop_
_entity.id
_entity.type
_entity.pdbx_description
1 polymer ?
#
loop_
_entity_poly.entity_id
_entity_poly.type
_entity_poly.pdbx_seq_one_letter_code
_entity_poly.pdbx_strand_id
1 'polypeptide(L)'
;ETTTHFFYGHARYFQTDSEEMDEIYRRDFYKIFMEDVSIVEAQQVTIDLAPDKEWIDINVDAPGIAMRNLLRERIAAEAAS
;
A
#
# COMPACT_ATOMS: atom_id res chain seq x y z
N GLU A 1 -14.95 -6.02 6.62
CA GLU A 1 -13.51 -6.37 6.67
C GLU A 1 -12.74 -5.07 6.47
N THR A 2 -12.04 -4.57 7.50
CA THR A 2 -11.38 -3.25 7.49
C THR A 2 -9.95 -3.29 8.06
N THR A 3 -9.40 -4.50 8.21
CA THR A 3 -8.04 -4.71 8.71
C THR A 3 -7.28 -5.59 7.73
N THR A 4 -5.96 -5.41 7.67
CA THR A 4 -5.07 -6.21 6.83
C THR A 4 -3.69 -6.32 7.48
N HIS A 5 -2.91 -7.32 7.06
CA HIS A 5 -1.50 -7.43 7.43
C HIS A 5 -0.64 -6.83 6.31
N PHE A 6 0.09 -5.76 6.62
CA PHE A 6 1.03 -5.14 5.69
C PHE A 6 2.46 -5.59 6.00
N PHE A 7 2.96 -6.57 5.26
CA PHE A 7 4.35 -7.01 5.33
C PHE A 7 5.24 -6.09 4.49
N TYR A 8 6.27 -5.52 5.11
CA TYR A 8 7.19 -4.58 4.48
C TYR A 8 8.63 -5.07 4.56
N GLY A 9 9.41 -4.79 3.51
CA GLY A 9 10.83 -5.10 3.46
C GLY A 9 11.54 -4.26 2.41
N HIS A 10 12.81 -3.97 2.66
CA HIS A 10 13.65 -3.27 1.71
C HIS A 10 14.92 -4.10 1.45
N ALA A 11 15.08 -4.53 0.20
CA ALA A 11 16.27 -5.25 -0.23
C ALA A 11 17.25 -4.25 -0.84
N ARG A 12 18.52 -4.29 -0.40
CA ARG A 12 19.60 -3.46 -0.96
C ARG A 12 20.70 -4.33 -1.54
N TYR A 13 21.36 -3.82 -2.59
CA TYR A 13 22.50 -4.48 -3.24
C TYR A 13 23.75 -3.58 -3.24
N PHE A 14 23.92 -2.81 -2.17
CA PHE A 14 25.10 -1.99 -1.92
C PHE A 14 25.35 -1.95 -0.41
N GLN A 15 26.62 -1.80 0.00
CA GLN A 15 27.03 -1.76 1.42
C GLN A 15 26.34 -2.89 2.23
N THR A 16 26.37 -4.10 1.69
CA THR A 16 25.67 -5.25 2.27
C THR A 16 26.26 -5.66 3.62
N ASP A 17 27.54 -5.37 3.85
CA ASP A 17 28.25 -5.70 5.09
C ASP A 17 28.33 -4.50 6.06
N SER A 18 27.60 -3.41 5.79
CA SER A 18 27.62 -2.20 6.62
C SER A 18 26.51 -2.24 7.67
N GLU A 19 26.91 -2.38 8.94
CA GLU A 19 26.01 -2.28 10.09
C GLU A 19 25.37 -0.89 10.22
N GLU A 20 26.10 0.17 9.84
CA GLU A 20 25.55 1.53 9.81
C GLU A 20 24.38 1.63 8.82
N MET A 21 24.53 1.04 7.62
CA MET A 21 23.44 1.00 6.65
C MET A 21 22.28 0.13 7.13
N ASP A 22 22.54 -1.00 7.79
CA ASP A 22 21.47 -1.80 8.40
C ASP A 22 20.63 -0.96 9.37
N GLU A 23 21.28 -0.15 10.21
CA GLU A 23 20.61 0.71 11.18
C GLU A 23 19.78 1.81 10.50
N ILE A 24 20.29 2.44 9.44
CA ILE A 24 19.54 3.42 8.64
C ILE A 24 18.30 2.77 8.04
N TYR A 25 18.44 1.59 7.42
CA TYR A 25 17.32 0.87 6.84
C TYR A 25 16.28 0.45 7.89
N ARG A 26 16.75 -0.02 9.04
CA ARG A 26 15.86 -0.42 10.13
C ARG A 26 15.11 0.76 10.74
N ARG A 27 15.74 1.93 10.91
CA ARG A 27 15.13 3.08 11.58
C ARG A 27 14.36 3.99 10.62
N ASP A 28 15.02 4.44 9.56
CA ASP A 28 14.51 5.54 8.74
C ASP A 28 13.46 5.04 7.74
N PHE A 29 13.67 3.88 7.13
CA PHE A 29 12.65 3.30 6.25
C PHE A 29 11.46 2.74 7.03
N TYR A 30 11.66 2.26 8.27
CA TYR A 30 10.54 1.91 9.13
C TYR A 30 9.68 3.14 9.45
N LYS A 31 10.32 4.30 9.70
CA LYS A 31 9.59 5.55 9.93
C LYS A 31 8.72 5.92 8.72
N ILE A 32 9.29 5.89 7.51
CA ILE A 32 8.54 6.18 6.27
C ILE A 32 7.38 5.19 6.10
N PHE A 33 7.61 3.90 6.34
CA PHE A 33 6.56 2.89 6.29
C PHE A 33 5.39 3.22 7.25
N MET A 34 5.68 3.70 8.46
CA MET A 34 4.63 4.12 9.40
C MET A 34 3.89 5.40 8.97
N GLU A 35 4.54 6.28 8.21
CA GLU A 35 3.88 7.42 7.57
C GLU A 35 2.86 6.92 6.52
N ASP A 36 3.22 5.92 5.70
CA ASP A 36 2.29 5.30 4.75
C ASP A 36 1.10 4.62 5.44
N VAL A 37 1.33 3.91 6.55
CA VAL A 37 0.25 3.29 7.35
C VAL A 37 -0.78 4.34 7.77
N SER A 38 -0.30 5.48 8.26
CA SER A 38 -1.17 6.58 8.71
C SER A 38 -2.04 7.13 7.56
N ILE A 39 -1.49 7.21 6.34
CA ILE A 39 -2.23 7.65 5.16
C ILE A 39 -3.29 6.62 4.75
N VAL A 40 -2.96 5.32 4.76
CA VAL A 40 -3.92 4.25 4.41
C VAL A 40 -5.09 4.20 5.40
N GLU A 41 -4.83 4.36 6.70
CA GLU A 41 -5.88 4.44 7.72
C GLU A 41 -6.81 5.64 7.50
N ALA A 42 -6.25 6.82 7.21
CA ALA A 42 -7.03 8.01 6.91
C ALA A 42 -7.86 7.84 5.63
N GLN A 43 -7.33 7.15 4.61
CA GLN A 43 -8.08 6.81 3.40
C GLN A 43 -9.27 5.89 3.71
N GLN A 44 -9.12 4.89 4.57
CA GLN A 44 -10.24 4.03 4.99
C GLN A 44 -11.34 4.85 5.67
N VAL A 45 -10.98 5.74 6.60
CA VAL A 45 -11.95 6.67 7.23
C VAL A 45 -12.68 7.51 6.18
N THR A 46 -11.96 7.99 5.17
CA THR A 46 -12.55 8.80 4.09
C THR A 46 -13.53 8.00 3.23
N ILE A 47 -13.19 6.75 2.90
CA ILE A 47 -14.07 5.82 2.17
C ILE A 47 -15.35 5.57 2.98
N ASP A 48 -15.22 5.30 4.28
CA ASP A 48 -16.36 5.00 5.15
C ASP A 48 -17.30 6.20 5.31
N LEU A 49 -16.75 7.42 5.35
CA LEU A 49 -17.54 8.64 5.47
C LEU A 49 -18.32 8.98 4.20
N ALA A 50 -17.88 8.49 3.04
CA ALA A 50 -18.42 8.90 1.75
C ALA A 50 -18.46 7.75 0.73
N PRO A 51 -19.19 6.66 1.02
CA PRO A 51 -19.14 5.41 0.25
C PRO A 51 -19.61 5.56 -1.20
N ASP A 52 -20.50 6.51 -1.47
CA ASP A 52 -21.09 6.73 -2.81
C ASP A 52 -20.36 7.82 -3.62
N LYS A 53 -19.22 8.33 -3.13
CA LYS A 53 -18.48 9.37 -3.86
C LYS A 53 -17.63 8.77 -4.97
N GLU A 54 -17.66 9.45 -6.12
CA GLU A 54 -16.73 9.20 -7.20
C GLU A 54 -15.37 9.83 -6.89
N TRP A 55 -14.31 9.10 -7.24
CA TRP A 55 -12.93 9.56 -7.08
C TRP A 55 -12.51 10.38 -8.29
N ILE A 56 -11.66 11.39 -8.06
CA ILE A 56 -11.03 12.15 -9.12
C ILE A 56 -9.69 11.50 -9.41
N ASP A 57 -9.58 10.83 -10.55
CA ASP A 57 -8.35 10.19 -10.98
C ASP A 57 -7.36 11.23 -11.54
N ILE A 58 -6.10 11.09 -11.15
CA ILE A 58 -4.98 11.87 -11.70
C ILE A 58 -3.98 10.96 -12.41
N ASN A 59 -3.08 11.54 -13.20
CA ASN A 59 -2.18 10.78 -14.09
C ASN A 59 -1.34 9.70 -13.36
N VAL A 60 -0.98 9.93 -12.09
CA VAL A 60 -0.19 8.98 -11.29
C VAL A 60 -1.00 7.75 -10.84
N ASP A 61 -2.33 7.80 -10.90
CA ASP A 61 -3.20 6.72 -10.43
C ASP A 61 -3.33 5.57 -11.43
N ALA A 62 -2.88 5.76 -12.68
CA ALA A 62 -3.06 4.79 -13.75
C ALA A 62 -2.62 3.35 -13.38
N PRO A 63 -1.45 3.12 -12.75
CA PRO A 63 -1.05 1.77 -12.30
C PRO A 63 -1.98 1.20 -11.22
N GLY A 64 -2.43 2.04 -10.28
CA GLY A 64 -3.33 1.64 -9.19
C GLY A 64 -4.72 1.25 -9.71
N ILE A 65 -5.25 2.01 -10.66
CA ILE A 65 -6.53 1.72 -11.33
C ILE A 65 -6.46 0.39 -12.09
N ALA A 66 -5.38 0.15 -12.84
CA ALA A 66 -5.17 -1.10 -13.55
C ALA A 66 -5.15 -2.31 -12.59
N MET A 67 -4.45 -2.20 -11.46
CA MET A 67 -4.42 -3.25 -10.43
C MET A 67 -5.81 -3.49 -9.81
N ARG A 68 -6.56 -2.43 -9.49
CA ARG A 68 -7.92 -2.54 -8.93
C ARG A 68 -8.87 -3.27 -9.89
N ASN A 69 -8.78 -2.99 -11.19
CA ASN A 69 -9.60 -3.67 -12.19
C ASN A 69 -9.26 -5.16 -12.28
N LEU A 70 -7.97 -5.51 -12.33
CA LEU A 70 -7.53 -6.91 -12.34
C LEU A 70 -8.00 -7.67 -11.09
N LEU A 71 -7.88 -7.07 -9.90
CA LEU A 71 -8.37 -7.67 -8.65
C LEU A 71 -9.88 -7.91 -8.68
N ARG A 72 -10.66 -6.93 -9.19
CA ARG A 72 -12.11 -7.07 -9.31
C ARG A 72 -12.50 -8.25 -10.22
N GLU A 73 -11.81 -8.41 -11.35
CA GLU A 73 -12.02 -9.55 -12.26
C GLU A 73 -11.72 -10.89 -11.57
N ARG A 74 -10.63 -10.97 -10.80
CA ARG A 74 -10.24 -12.20 -10.09
C ARG A 74 -11.22 -12.57 -8.98
N ILE A 75 -11.65 -11.61 -8.17
CA ILE A 75 -12.65 -11.82 -7.12
C ILE A 75 -13.99 -12.29 -7.72
N ALA A 76 -14.42 -11.69 -8.84
CA ALA A 76 -15.64 -12.11 -9.52
C ALA A 76 -15.55 -13.55 -10.07
N ALA A 77 -14.39 -13.95 -10.58
CA ALA A 77 -14.14 -15.31 -11.05
C ALA A 77 -14.16 -16.33 -9.90
N GLU A 78 -13.61 -15.99 -8.74
CA GLU A 78 -13.67 -16.84 -7.53
C GLU A 78 -15.12 -17.00 -7.04
N ALA A 79 -15.92 -15.93 -7.03
CA ALA A 79 -17.31 -15.98 -6.57
C ALA A 79 -18.26 -16.79 -7.49
N ALA A 80 -17.86 -17.02 -8.74
CA ALA A 80 -18.62 -17.78 -9.73
C ALA A 80 -18.27 -19.28 -9.76
N SER A 81 -17.28 -19.71 -8.97
CA SER A 81 -16.84 -21.12 -8.84
C SER A 81 -17.56 -21.82 -7.69
#